data_AF-G5B023-F1
#
_entry.id   AF-G5B023-F1
#
_cell.length_a   1.000
_cell.length_b   1.000
_cell.length_c   1.000
_cell.angle_alpha   90.00
_cell.angle_beta   90.00
_cell.angle_gamma   90.00
#
_symmetry.space_group_name_H-M   'P 1'
#
loop_
_entity.id
_entity.type
_entity.pdbx_description
1 polymer ?
#
loop_
_entity_poly.entity_id
_entity_poly.type
_entity_poly.pdbx_seq_one_letter_code
_entity_poly.pdbx_strand_id
1 'polypeptide(L)'
;MNAFLDDPEFAEIISRAEQAVELGVFPERISQGSSGSYFVKDPKRKIIGVFKPKSEEPYGQLNPKWTKYVHKVCCPCCFGRGCLLPNQGFLSEAGACLVDEKLHLGIVPKTKVVWLVSETFNYNAIDRAKAKGKKYALEKVPKVGRKFHRIGLPPKKIIGVFKPKSEEPYGQLNPKWTKYVHKVCCPCCFGRGCLLPNQGFLSEAGACLVDEKLHLGIVPKTKVVWLVSETFNYNAIDRAKAKGKKYALEKVPKVGRKFHRIGLPPKIGSFQLFVEGYKEAEYWLRKFEADPLPENIRKQFQSQFERLVILDYIIRNTDRGNDNWLVRYEKKKCEKEIDHEESNWVDDNELLIKIAAIDNGLAFPFKHPDEWRAYPFHWAWLPQAKVPFSEETKNLILPCISDMNFVQDLCEDLHELFKTDKSFDKATFESQMSVMRGQILNLTQALRDGKSPVQLVQMPCVNVERSPGRGQGRIVHLTSTFTQTFHCRKPFFTSW
;
A
#
# COMPACT_ATOMS: atom_id res chain seq x y z
N MET A 1 24.22 3.32 17.83
CA MET A 1 22.77 3.13 17.60
C MET A 1 22.53 2.08 16.53
N ASN A 2 23.37 1.98 15.49
CA ASN A 2 23.24 1.04 14.38
C ASN A 2 24.37 0.00 14.42
N ALA A 3 24.43 -0.87 15.44
CA ALA A 3 25.58 -1.76 15.65
C ALA A 3 25.55 -3.04 14.80
N PHE A 4 24.36 -3.62 14.59
CA PHE A 4 24.11 -4.82 13.75
C PHE A 4 25.22 -5.88 13.81
N LEU A 5 25.54 -6.37 15.02
CA LEU A 5 26.62 -7.35 15.24
C LEU A 5 26.36 -8.70 14.55
N ASP A 6 25.08 -8.99 14.31
CA ASP A 6 24.56 -10.14 13.58
C ASP A 6 24.71 -10.02 12.05
N ASP A 7 24.98 -8.82 11.52
CA ASP A 7 24.97 -8.54 10.09
C ASP A 7 26.00 -7.48 9.70
N PRO A 8 27.28 -7.88 9.57
CA PRO A 8 28.38 -6.96 9.28
C PRO A 8 28.23 -6.23 7.94
N GLU A 9 27.67 -6.89 6.92
CA GLU A 9 27.45 -6.30 5.59
C GLU A 9 26.46 -5.14 5.67
N PHE A 10 25.34 -5.34 6.38
CA PHE A 10 24.38 -4.27 6.61
C PHE A 10 24.97 -3.15 7.46
N ALA A 11 25.77 -3.48 8.50
CA ALA A 11 26.46 -2.50 9.32
C ALA A 11 27.40 -1.61 8.49
N GLU A 12 28.14 -2.19 7.54
CA GLU A 12 29.01 -1.45 6.63
C GLU A 12 28.24 -0.51 5.70
N ILE A 13 27.08 -0.94 5.18
CA ILE A 13 26.20 -0.10 4.37
C ILE A 13 25.72 1.12 5.17
N ILE A 14 25.30 0.91 6.43
CA ILE A 14 24.85 2.00 7.30
C ILE A 14 26.02 2.93 7.66
N SER A 15 27.22 2.39 7.91
CA SER A 15 28.41 3.21 8.13
C SER A 15 28.72 4.10 6.93
N ARG A 16 28.62 3.57 5.70
CA ARG A 16 28.77 4.37 4.47
C ARG A 16 27.71 5.45 4.34
N ALA A 17 26.46 5.17 4.71
CA ALA A 17 25.39 6.18 4.74
C ALA A 17 25.68 7.30 5.74
N GLU A 18 26.18 6.98 6.92
CA GLU A 18 26.56 7.95 7.96
C GLU A 18 27.75 8.81 7.49
N GLN A 19 28.79 8.19 6.94
CA GLN A 19 29.95 8.89 6.36
C GLN A 19 29.55 9.82 5.21
N ALA A 20 28.61 9.40 4.35
CA ALA A 20 28.11 10.23 3.26
C ALA A 20 27.48 11.53 3.80
N VAL A 21 26.67 11.43 4.86
CA VAL A 21 26.06 12.60 5.51
C VAL A 21 27.12 13.52 6.12
N GLU A 22 28.16 12.97 6.76
CA GLU A 22 29.27 13.74 7.33
C GLU A 22 30.05 14.52 6.26
N LEU A 23 30.19 13.93 5.07
CA LEU A 23 30.81 14.55 3.89
C LEU A 23 29.86 15.50 3.12
N GLY A 24 28.65 15.75 3.63
CA GLY A 24 27.67 16.65 3.01
C GLY A 24 26.89 16.03 1.84
N VAL A 25 26.97 14.72 1.64
CA VAL A 25 26.14 13.97 0.69
C VAL A 25 24.89 13.49 1.42
N PHE A 26 23.81 14.25 1.31
CA PHE A 26 22.58 14.00 2.06
C PHE A 26 21.58 13.08 1.32
N PRO A 27 20.76 12.31 2.05
CA PRO A 27 19.61 11.62 1.49
C PRO A 27 18.64 12.54 0.74
N GLU A 28 18.19 12.11 -0.43
CA GLU A 28 17.30 12.87 -1.30
C GLU A 28 15.86 12.37 -1.20
N ARG A 29 14.90 13.28 -1.11
CA ARG A 29 13.49 12.91 -0.97
C ARG A 29 12.94 12.36 -2.29
N ILE A 30 12.22 11.24 -2.22
CA ILE A 30 11.56 10.62 -3.36
C ILE A 30 10.33 11.46 -3.74
N SER A 31 10.31 12.01 -4.95
CA SER A 31 9.26 12.95 -5.41
C SER A 31 7.94 12.27 -5.77
N GLN A 32 8.00 11.04 -6.30
CA GLN A 32 6.82 10.29 -6.78
C GLN A 32 6.12 9.46 -5.69
N GLY A 33 6.69 9.35 -4.48
CA GLY A 33 6.23 8.43 -3.44
C GLY A 33 5.41 9.03 -2.27
N SER A 34 5.31 8.23 -1.20
CA SER A 34 4.80 8.69 0.10
C SER A 34 5.62 9.89 0.60
N SER A 35 5.03 10.78 1.40
CA SER A 35 5.66 12.06 1.73
C SER A 35 6.99 11.96 2.47
N GLY A 36 7.33 10.81 3.05
CA GLY A 36 8.46 10.61 3.95
C GLY A 36 9.35 9.45 3.54
N SER A 37 9.80 9.41 2.28
CA SER A 37 10.76 8.41 1.80
C SER A 37 11.96 9.08 1.15
N TYR A 38 13.16 8.57 1.41
CA TYR A 38 14.43 9.18 1.01
C TYR A 38 15.36 8.14 0.37
N PHE A 39 15.95 8.47 -0.77
CA PHE A 39 17.11 7.76 -1.32
C PHE A 39 18.34 8.13 -0.52
N VAL A 40 18.91 7.16 0.18
CA VAL A 40 20.17 7.30 0.91
C VAL A 40 21.31 6.96 -0.02
N LYS A 41 22.38 7.76 0.05
CA LYS A 41 23.53 7.66 -0.84
C LYS A 41 24.79 7.32 -0.06
N ASP A 42 25.75 6.71 -0.74
CA ASP A 42 27.12 6.56 -0.26
C ASP A 42 27.95 7.84 -0.50
N PRO A 43 29.21 7.92 -0.04
CA PRO A 43 30.09 9.06 -0.30
C PRO A 43 30.33 9.34 -1.80
N LYS A 44 30.16 8.33 -2.67
CA LYS A 44 30.29 8.43 -4.12
C LYS A 44 28.98 8.87 -4.79
N ARG A 45 27.95 9.25 -4.01
CA ARG A 45 26.61 9.65 -4.46
C ARG A 45 25.79 8.53 -5.12
N LYS A 46 26.21 7.27 -4.99
CA LYS A 46 25.44 6.11 -5.44
C LYS A 46 24.33 5.82 -4.43
N ILE A 47 23.13 5.51 -4.91
CA ILE A 47 22.00 5.13 -4.05
C ILE A 47 22.28 3.75 -3.46
N ILE A 48 22.23 3.63 -2.14
CA ILE A 48 22.49 2.37 -1.40
C ILE A 48 21.27 1.87 -0.64
N GLY A 49 20.27 2.73 -0.39
CA GLY A 49 19.07 2.32 0.31
C GLY A 49 17.95 3.35 0.25
N VAL A 50 16.78 2.91 0.70
CA VAL A 50 15.61 3.75 0.91
C VAL A 50 15.33 3.83 2.41
N PHE A 51 15.29 5.06 2.93
CA PHE A 51 14.99 5.32 4.33
C PHE A 51 13.60 5.94 4.50
N LYS A 52 12.77 5.35 5.37
CA LYS A 52 11.41 5.83 5.71
C LYS A 52 11.32 6.13 7.21
N PRO A 53 11.50 7.39 7.64
CA PRO A 53 11.44 7.74 9.06
C PRO A 53 10.01 7.67 9.62
N LYS A 54 9.84 7.01 10.77
CA LYS A 54 8.57 6.89 11.51
C LYS A 54 7.82 8.22 11.58
N SER A 55 8.51 9.29 11.98
CA SER A 55 7.91 10.62 12.19
C SER A 55 7.27 11.25 10.94
N GLU A 56 7.58 10.78 9.72
CA GLU A 56 7.11 11.36 8.46
C GLU A 56 6.16 10.45 7.67
N GLU A 57 5.79 9.29 8.23
CA GLU A 57 4.77 8.38 7.69
C GLU A 57 3.40 9.08 7.53
N PRO A 58 2.44 8.52 6.77
CA PRO A 58 1.10 9.07 6.61
C PRO A 58 0.42 9.59 7.90
N TYR A 59 0.65 8.93 9.03
CA TYR A 59 0.13 9.28 10.37
C TYR A 59 1.18 9.90 11.30
N GLY A 60 2.40 10.14 10.81
CA GLY A 60 3.47 10.77 11.56
C GLY A 60 3.23 12.26 11.81
N GLN A 61 3.61 12.74 12.98
CA GLN A 61 3.45 14.14 13.40
C GLN A 61 4.16 15.14 12.46
N LEU A 62 5.22 14.70 11.78
CA LEU A 62 6.05 15.51 10.89
C LEU A 62 5.79 15.19 9.41
N ASN A 63 4.65 14.58 9.08
CA ASN A 63 4.30 14.32 7.71
C ASN A 63 4.09 15.64 6.92
N PRO A 64 4.91 15.93 5.89
CA PRO A 64 4.79 17.17 5.11
C PRO A 64 3.50 17.27 4.27
N LYS A 65 2.74 16.18 4.09
CA LYS A 65 1.39 16.21 3.49
C LYS A 65 0.30 16.51 4.54
N TRP A 66 0.56 16.31 5.85
CA TRP A 66 -0.41 16.56 6.91
C TRP A 66 -0.67 18.05 7.11
N THR A 67 0.36 18.90 7.02
CA THR A 67 0.19 20.36 6.98
C THR A 67 -0.68 20.81 5.80
N LYS A 68 -0.50 20.23 4.61
CA LYS A 68 -1.40 20.48 3.46
C LYS A 68 -2.81 19.96 3.70
N TYR A 69 -2.97 18.84 4.40
CA TYR A 69 -4.27 18.29 4.78
C TYR A 69 -5.00 19.20 5.80
N VAL A 70 -4.33 19.66 6.85
CA VAL A 70 -4.87 20.64 7.81
C VAL A 70 -5.25 21.94 7.12
N HIS A 71 -4.41 22.47 6.22
CA HIS A 71 -4.76 23.63 5.39
C HIS A 71 -5.99 23.36 4.51
N LYS A 72 -6.11 22.16 3.93
CA LYS A 72 -7.24 21.76 3.08
C LYS A 72 -8.54 21.53 3.87
N VAL A 73 -8.45 21.10 5.12
CA VAL A 73 -9.60 20.77 5.98
C VAL A 73 -10.07 22.00 6.76
N CYS A 74 -9.16 22.86 7.21
CA CYS A 74 -9.48 24.05 8.01
C CYS A 74 -9.66 25.35 7.20
N CYS A 75 -9.35 25.37 5.90
CA CYS A 75 -9.57 26.53 5.01
C CYS A 75 -10.22 26.11 3.66
N PRO A 76 -11.51 25.71 3.65
CA PRO A 76 -12.20 25.22 2.45
C PRO A 76 -12.51 26.32 1.41
N CYS A 77 -12.41 27.60 1.76
CA CYS A 77 -12.71 28.73 0.85
C CYS A 77 -11.62 28.98 -0.22
N CYS A 78 -10.46 28.33 -0.12
CA CYS A 78 -9.31 28.58 -1.00
C CYS A 78 -9.08 27.49 -2.08
N PHE A 79 -10.03 26.57 -2.31
CA PHE A 79 -9.84 25.47 -3.27
C PHE A 79 -10.92 25.34 -4.36
N GLY A 80 -10.47 25.68 -5.57
CA GLY A 80 -10.95 25.44 -6.93
C GLY A 80 -9.79 25.78 -7.89
N ARG A 81 -9.86 25.53 -9.20
CA ARG A 81 -8.96 26.26 -10.12
C ARG A 81 -9.40 27.72 -9.99
N GLY A 82 -8.59 28.61 -9.41
CA GLY A 82 -9.02 29.98 -9.06
C GLY A 82 -9.56 30.80 -10.24
N CYS A 83 -9.33 30.34 -11.48
CA CYS A 83 -9.85 30.91 -12.72
C CYS A 83 -11.16 30.28 -13.24
N LEU A 84 -11.73 29.27 -12.57
CA LEU A 84 -12.96 28.61 -12.99
C LEU A 84 -14.07 28.78 -11.94
N LEU A 85 -15.23 29.24 -12.39
CA LEU A 85 -16.42 29.40 -11.56
C LEU A 85 -16.94 28.01 -11.10
N PRO A 86 -17.15 27.79 -9.79
CA PRO A 86 -17.73 26.55 -9.28
C PRO A 86 -19.12 26.26 -9.86
N ASN A 87 -19.47 24.99 -10.06
CA ASN A 87 -20.78 24.53 -10.52
C ASN A 87 -21.22 25.05 -11.92
N GLN A 88 -20.24 25.30 -12.80
CA GLN A 88 -20.42 25.75 -14.19
C GLN A 88 -19.69 24.84 -15.20
N GLY A 89 -19.45 23.57 -14.84
CA GLY A 89 -18.73 22.61 -15.70
C GLY A 89 -19.47 22.36 -17.01
N PHE A 90 -20.77 22.09 -16.93
CA PHE A 90 -21.65 21.88 -18.09
C PHE A 90 -21.68 23.08 -19.05
N LEU A 91 -21.57 24.32 -18.55
CA LEU A 91 -21.46 25.51 -19.41
C LEU A 91 -20.11 25.58 -20.11
N SER A 92 -19.03 25.19 -19.42
CA SER A 92 -17.70 25.13 -20.02
C SER A 92 -17.65 24.10 -21.17
N GLU A 93 -18.31 22.96 -21.01
CA GLU A 93 -18.39 21.93 -22.06
C GLU A 93 -19.25 22.37 -23.26
N ALA A 94 -20.40 23.00 -23.00
CA ALA A 94 -21.21 23.59 -24.07
C ALA A 94 -20.48 24.76 -24.78
N GLY A 95 -19.71 25.55 -24.03
CA GLY A 95 -18.87 26.62 -24.55
C GLY A 95 -17.74 26.11 -25.43
N ALA A 96 -17.08 25.00 -25.04
CA ALA A 96 -16.05 24.35 -25.86
C ALA A 96 -16.61 23.88 -27.21
N CYS A 97 -17.80 23.29 -27.22
CA CYS A 97 -18.47 22.91 -28.48
C CYS A 97 -18.82 24.14 -29.35
N LEU A 98 -19.22 25.26 -28.73
CA LEU A 98 -19.53 26.50 -29.47
C LEU A 98 -18.27 27.14 -30.08
N VAL A 99 -17.14 27.07 -29.38
CA VAL A 99 -15.85 27.51 -29.90
C VAL A 99 -15.39 26.62 -31.06
N ASP A 100 -15.51 25.30 -30.91
CA ASP A 100 -15.21 24.33 -31.98
C ASP A 100 -16.06 24.57 -33.24
N GLU A 101 -17.38 24.80 -33.08
CA GLU A 101 -18.30 25.16 -34.18
C GLU A 101 -17.89 26.46 -34.87
N LYS A 102 -17.50 27.50 -34.11
CA LYS A 102 -17.07 28.80 -34.66
C LYS A 102 -15.72 28.77 -35.36
N LEU A 103 -14.82 27.88 -34.92
CA LEU A 103 -13.49 27.72 -35.48
C LEU A 103 -13.41 26.60 -36.52
N HIS A 104 -14.53 25.91 -36.81
CA HIS A 104 -14.64 24.81 -37.76
C HIS A 104 -13.64 23.67 -37.51
N LEU A 105 -13.35 23.38 -36.24
CA LEU A 105 -12.31 22.41 -35.86
C LEU A 105 -12.80 20.95 -35.99
N GLY A 106 -14.07 20.68 -35.69
CA GLY A 106 -14.68 19.36 -35.84
C GLY A 106 -14.18 18.32 -34.82
N ILE A 107 -13.62 18.76 -33.70
CA ILE A 107 -12.99 17.90 -32.69
C ILE A 107 -13.94 17.67 -31.50
N VAL A 108 -14.68 18.70 -31.08
CA VAL A 108 -15.58 18.61 -29.92
C VAL A 108 -16.95 18.06 -30.33
N PRO A 109 -17.42 16.95 -29.72
CA PRO A 109 -18.75 16.42 -30.00
C PRO A 109 -19.85 17.44 -29.68
N LYS A 110 -20.94 17.42 -30.48
CA LYS A 110 -22.05 18.36 -30.34
C LYS A 110 -22.63 18.36 -28.92
N THR A 111 -22.41 19.45 -28.21
CA THR A 111 -22.76 19.62 -26.80
C THR A 111 -23.61 20.88 -26.64
N LYS A 112 -24.80 20.76 -26.04
CA LYS A 112 -25.72 21.88 -25.78
C LYS A 112 -26.30 21.75 -24.37
N VAL A 113 -26.70 22.87 -23.78
CA VAL A 113 -27.41 22.88 -22.48
C VAL A 113 -28.86 22.48 -22.72
N VAL A 114 -29.28 21.39 -22.07
CA VAL A 114 -30.63 20.83 -22.21
C VAL A 114 -31.23 20.50 -20.85
N TRP A 115 -32.56 20.47 -20.78
CA TRP A 115 -33.31 20.08 -19.59
C TRP A 115 -33.87 18.67 -19.80
N LEU A 116 -33.44 17.72 -18.96
CA LEU A 116 -33.93 16.34 -18.97
C LEU A 116 -34.52 15.98 -17.61
N VAL A 117 -35.50 15.08 -17.63
CA VAL A 117 -36.08 14.46 -16.44
C VAL A 117 -36.01 12.95 -16.62
N SER A 118 -35.39 12.25 -15.67
CA SER A 118 -35.28 10.80 -15.62
C SER A 118 -35.40 10.30 -14.20
N GLU A 119 -36.07 9.17 -13.96
CA GLU A 119 -36.16 8.53 -12.62
C GLU A 119 -34.78 8.13 -12.05
N THR A 120 -33.77 7.99 -12.91
CA THR A 120 -32.40 7.64 -12.54
C THR A 120 -31.57 8.80 -11.97
N PHE A 121 -32.00 10.05 -12.16
CA PHE A 121 -31.28 11.20 -11.60
C PHE A 121 -31.46 11.30 -10.09
N ASN A 122 -30.53 12.00 -9.44
CA ASN A 122 -30.57 12.18 -8.00
C ASN A 122 -31.49 13.35 -7.64
N TYR A 123 -32.73 13.05 -7.24
CA TYR A 123 -33.66 14.03 -6.65
C TYR A 123 -33.70 13.90 -5.13
N ASN A 124 -34.02 15.00 -4.45
CA ASN A 124 -34.29 15.01 -3.02
C ASN A 124 -35.51 14.13 -2.66
N ALA A 125 -35.62 13.75 -1.38
CA ALA A 125 -36.66 12.84 -0.90
C ALA A 125 -38.09 13.40 -1.08
N ILE A 126 -38.25 14.72 -0.97
CA ILE A 126 -39.53 15.42 -1.11
C ILE A 126 -40.03 15.34 -2.56
N ASP A 127 -39.15 15.57 -3.53
CA ASP A 127 -39.48 15.53 -4.96
C ASP A 127 -39.76 14.10 -5.43
N ARG A 128 -39.04 13.09 -4.89
CA ARG A 128 -39.37 11.68 -5.10
C ARG A 128 -40.75 11.33 -4.51
N ALA A 129 -41.06 11.82 -3.32
CA ALA A 129 -42.37 11.59 -2.68
C ALA A 129 -43.51 12.25 -3.47
N LYS A 130 -43.33 13.49 -3.96
CA LYS A 130 -44.28 14.19 -4.82
C LYS A 130 -44.49 13.46 -6.15
N ALA A 131 -43.43 12.94 -6.78
CA ALA A 131 -43.53 12.17 -8.01
C ALA A 131 -44.32 10.86 -7.81
N LYS A 132 -44.04 10.11 -6.73
CA LYS A 132 -44.80 8.91 -6.34
C LYS A 132 -46.26 9.21 -6.06
N GLY A 133 -46.55 10.30 -5.33
CA GLY A 133 -47.92 10.75 -5.04
C GLY A 133 -48.70 11.11 -6.30
N LYS A 134 -48.07 11.81 -7.26
CA LYS A 134 -48.69 12.13 -8.56
C LYS A 134 -48.95 10.87 -9.41
N LYS A 135 -48.02 9.91 -9.42
CA LYS A 135 -48.19 8.62 -10.12
C LYS A 135 -49.34 7.80 -9.51
N TYR A 136 -49.42 7.73 -8.19
CA TYR A 136 -50.50 7.07 -7.48
C TYR A 136 -51.87 7.72 -7.73
N ALA A 137 -51.94 9.05 -7.72
CA ALA A 137 -53.17 9.79 -8.05
C ALA A 137 -53.62 9.56 -9.50
N LEU A 138 -52.68 9.39 -10.42
CA LEU A 138 -52.95 9.07 -11.84
C LEU A 138 -53.54 7.65 -12.00
N GLU A 139 -52.98 6.67 -11.27
CA GLU A 139 -53.40 5.26 -11.33
C GLU A 139 -54.74 5.01 -10.62
N LYS A 140 -55.04 5.73 -9.54
CA LYS A 140 -56.25 5.53 -8.71
C LYS A 140 -57.40 6.49 -9.01
N VAL A 141 -57.14 7.69 -9.54
CA VAL A 141 -58.17 8.72 -9.80
C VAL A 141 -57.93 9.41 -11.16
N PRO A 142 -58.30 8.76 -12.29
CA PRO A 142 -57.88 9.18 -13.63
C PRO A 142 -58.41 10.57 -14.08
N LYS A 143 -59.50 11.08 -13.50
CA LYS A 143 -60.02 12.43 -13.79
C LYS A 143 -59.08 13.56 -13.32
N VAL A 144 -58.28 13.34 -12.28
CA VAL A 144 -57.29 14.30 -11.76
C VAL A 144 -55.94 14.12 -12.49
N GLY A 145 -55.63 12.89 -12.89
CA GLY A 145 -54.37 12.55 -13.55
C GLY A 145 -54.20 13.12 -14.98
N ARG A 146 -55.29 13.29 -15.73
CA ARG A 146 -55.24 13.79 -17.13
C ARG A 146 -54.71 15.23 -17.30
N LYS A 147 -54.46 15.97 -16.21
CA LYS A 147 -53.81 17.30 -16.27
C LYS A 147 -52.27 17.24 -16.42
N PHE A 148 -51.64 16.08 -16.35
CA PHE A 148 -50.17 15.94 -16.45
C PHE A 148 -49.72 15.47 -17.84
N HIS A 149 -48.83 16.24 -18.48
CA HIS A 149 -48.58 16.20 -19.94
C HIS A 149 -47.40 15.33 -20.44
N ARG A 150 -46.80 14.42 -19.66
CA ARG A 150 -45.73 13.56 -20.21
C ARG A 150 -45.42 12.31 -19.38
N ILE A 151 -45.55 11.12 -19.97
CA ILE A 151 -45.04 9.85 -19.43
C ILE A 151 -44.64 8.92 -20.60
N GLY A 152 -43.42 8.35 -20.53
CA GLY A 152 -42.98 7.16 -21.29
C GLY A 152 -41.78 7.37 -22.22
N LEU A 153 -40.82 6.43 -22.21
CA LEU A 153 -39.70 6.32 -23.16
C LEU A 153 -39.67 4.91 -23.80
N PRO A 154 -39.32 4.78 -25.09
CA PRO A 154 -39.16 3.52 -25.82
C PRO A 154 -37.74 2.91 -25.60
N PRO A 155 -37.36 1.78 -26.22
CA PRO A 155 -36.28 0.93 -25.71
C PRO A 155 -34.87 1.54 -25.85
N LYS A 156 -33.96 1.01 -25.03
CA LYS A 156 -32.60 1.52 -24.78
C LYS A 156 -31.70 1.46 -26.02
N LYS A 157 -31.34 2.64 -26.53
CA LYS A 157 -30.10 2.88 -27.30
C LYS A 157 -29.37 4.06 -26.66
N ILE A 158 -28.07 3.96 -26.46
CA ILE A 158 -27.27 5.06 -25.90
C ILE A 158 -27.18 6.15 -26.98
N ILE A 159 -27.81 7.31 -26.74
CA ILE A 159 -27.90 8.43 -27.69
C ILE A 159 -27.05 9.66 -27.30
N GLY A 160 -26.47 9.67 -26.10
CA GLY A 160 -25.64 10.78 -25.61
C GLY A 160 -25.30 10.67 -24.12
N VAL A 161 -24.37 11.51 -23.66
CA VAL A 161 -23.96 11.62 -22.26
C VAL A 161 -24.61 12.88 -21.66
N PHE A 162 -25.31 12.74 -20.54
CA PHE A 162 -25.91 13.86 -19.82
C PHE A 162 -25.23 14.08 -18.48
N LYS A 163 -24.78 15.31 -18.21
CA LYS A 163 -24.14 15.73 -16.95
C LYS A 163 -25.06 16.68 -16.19
N PRO A 164 -25.78 16.21 -15.16
CA PRO A 164 -26.72 17.04 -14.42
C PRO A 164 -26.01 18.06 -13.54
N LYS A 165 -26.33 19.35 -13.72
CA LYS A 165 -25.81 20.47 -12.90
C LYS A 165 -25.95 20.22 -11.40
N SER A 166 -27.08 19.66 -10.96
CA SER A 166 -27.34 19.39 -9.54
C SER A 166 -26.40 18.35 -8.93
N GLU A 167 -25.75 17.52 -9.76
CA GLU A 167 -24.86 16.42 -9.33
C GLU A 167 -23.37 16.71 -9.64
N GLU A 168 -23.05 17.84 -10.27
CA GLU A 168 -21.67 18.30 -10.53
C GLU A 168 -20.88 18.53 -9.23
N PRO A 169 -19.54 18.60 -9.28
CA PRO A 169 -18.73 19.12 -8.18
C PRO A 169 -19.35 20.43 -7.65
N TYR A 170 -19.65 20.47 -6.34
CA TYR A 170 -20.33 21.60 -5.65
C TYR A 170 -21.84 21.78 -5.93
N GLY A 171 -22.47 20.88 -6.70
CA GLY A 171 -23.92 20.81 -6.84
C GLY A 171 -24.63 20.29 -5.57
N GLN A 172 -25.83 20.78 -5.31
CA GLN A 172 -26.59 20.50 -4.07
C GLN A 172 -26.96 19.01 -3.87
N LEU A 173 -26.93 18.20 -4.93
CA LEU A 173 -27.28 16.78 -4.92
C LEU A 173 -26.09 15.89 -5.32
N ASN A 174 -24.86 16.41 -5.17
CA ASN A 174 -23.65 15.67 -5.49
C ASN A 174 -23.48 14.44 -4.57
N PRO A 175 -23.45 13.21 -5.12
CA PRO A 175 -23.33 11.98 -4.34
C PRO A 175 -21.97 11.81 -3.63
N LYS A 176 -20.97 12.62 -3.99
CA LYS A 176 -19.67 12.69 -3.33
C LYS A 176 -19.64 13.68 -2.17
N TRP A 177 -20.66 14.53 -1.98
CA TRP A 177 -20.74 15.45 -0.83
C TRP A 177 -20.80 14.69 0.50
N THR A 178 -21.53 13.58 0.55
CA THR A 178 -21.57 12.68 1.72
C THR A 178 -20.19 12.07 2.01
N LYS A 179 -19.43 11.70 0.97
CA LYS A 179 -18.03 11.27 1.09
C LYS A 179 -17.10 12.41 1.55
N TYR A 180 -17.39 13.65 1.17
CA TYR A 180 -16.65 14.83 1.61
C TYR A 180 -16.92 15.17 3.08
N VAL A 181 -18.17 15.09 3.53
CA VAL A 181 -18.56 15.29 4.94
C VAL A 181 -17.96 14.18 5.83
N HIS A 182 -18.02 12.92 5.40
CA HIS A 182 -17.27 11.83 6.08
C HIS A 182 -15.76 12.09 6.12
N LYS A 183 -15.21 12.74 5.09
CA LYS A 183 -13.79 13.09 4.97
C LYS A 183 -13.36 14.26 5.87
N VAL A 184 -14.29 15.12 6.25
CA VAL A 184 -14.01 16.34 7.04
C VAL A 184 -14.41 16.20 8.51
N CYS A 185 -15.50 15.50 8.81
CA CYS A 185 -16.06 15.40 10.17
C CYS A 185 -15.67 14.13 10.95
N CYS A 186 -15.05 13.13 10.32
CA CYS A 186 -14.56 11.91 11.01
C CYS A 186 -13.07 11.65 10.72
N PRO A 187 -12.14 12.41 11.32
CA PRO A 187 -10.70 12.21 11.14
C PRO A 187 -10.23 10.82 11.59
N CYS A 188 -10.91 10.19 12.55
CA CYS A 188 -10.66 8.82 13.01
C CYS A 188 -10.96 7.74 11.96
N CYS A 189 -11.64 8.08 10.85
CA CYS A 189 -11.86 7.18 9.71
C CYS A 189 -10.75 7.26 8.64
N PHE A 190 -9.73 8.12 8.85
CA PHE A 190 -8.52 8.17 8.04
C PHE A 190 -7.47 7.25 8.64
N GLY A 191 -7.26 6.12 7.97
CA GLY A 191 -6.67 4.93 8.58
C GLY A 191 -7.07 3.71 7.77
N ARG A 192 -6.16 2.77 7.52
CA ARG A 192 -6.61 1.39 7.32
C ARG A 192 -7.02 0.91 8.70
N GLY A 193 -8.33 0.85 8.99
CA GLY A 193 -8.84 0.59 10.36
C GLY A 193 -8.48 -0.78 10.95
N CYS A 194 -7.79 -1.63 10.18
CA CYS A 194 -7.20 -2.89 10.60
C CYS A 194 -5.69 -2.81 10.91
N LEU A 195 -5.04 -1.65 10.68
CA LEU A 195 -3.62 -1.43 10.93
C LEU A 195 -3.39 -0.51 12.13
N LEU A 196 -2.31 -0.76 12.85
CA LEU A 196 -1.80 0.15 13.88
C LEU A 196 -1.25 1.43 13.24
N PRO A 197 -1.57 2.62 13.77
CA PRO A 197 -1.03 3.86 13.24
C PRO A 197 0.48 3.98 13.53
N ASN A 198 1.23 4.55 12.60
CA ASN A 198 2.63 4.98 12.79
C ASN A 198 3.63 3.85 13.12
N GLN A 199 3.36 2.64 12.63
CA GLN A 199 4.25 1.47 12.73
C GLN A 199 4.64 0.92 11.35
N GLY A 200 4.55 1.72 10.28
CA GLY A 200 4.87 1.27 8.92
C GLY A 200 6.32 0.79 8.80
N PHE A 201 7.26 1.48 9.43
CA PHE A 201 8.66 1.07 9.47
C PHE A 201 8.90 -0.29 10.14
N LEU A 202 8.09 -0.68 11.13
CA LEU A 202 8.15 -2.02 11.72
C LEU A 202 7.56 -3.07 10.78
N SER A 203 6.50 -2.72 10.06
CA SER A 203 5.93 -3.58 9.02
C SER A 203 6.95 -3.85 7.89
N GLU A 204 7.73 -2.84 7.49
CA GLU A 204 8.82 -3.01 6.51
C GLU A 204 9.91 -3.96 7.00
N ALA A 205 10.41 -3.76 8.22
CA ALA A 205 11.42 -4.63 8.81
C ALA A 205 10.87 -6.05 9.10
N GLY A 206 9.62 -6.15 9.53
CA GLY A 206 8.94 -7.42 9.80
C GLY A 206 8.73 -8.25 8.54
N ALA A 207 8.45 -7.61 7.40
CA ALA A 207 8.38 -8.32 6.12
C ALA A 207 9.73 -8.93 5.71
N CYS A 208 10.84 -8.21 5.94
CA CYS A 208 12.18 -8.75 5.72
C CYS A 208 12.50 -9.90 6.68
N LEU A 209 12.10 -9.78 7.95
CA LEU A 209 12.28 -10.84 8.95
C LEU A 209 11.53 -12.13 8.54
N VAL A 210 10.27 -12.00 8.10
CA VAL A 210 9.48 -13.13 7.60
C VAL A 210 10.11 -13.74 6.33
N ASP A 211 10.60 -12.91 5.41
CA ASP A 211 11.31 -13.35 4.20
C ASP A 211 12.56 -14.16 4.52
N GLU A 212 13.41 -13.66 5.43
CA GLU A 212 14.63 -14.32 5.88
C GLU A 212 14.33 -15.64 6.59
N LYS A 213 13.35 -15.66 7.51
CA LYS A 213 12.97 -16.87 8.26
C LYS A 213 12.42 -17.97 7.35
N LEU A 214 11.72 -17.61 6.27
CA LEU A 214 11.15 -18.53 5.28
C LEU A 214 12.08 -18.78 4.07
N HIS A 215 13.27 -18.15 4.03
CA HIS A 215 14.22 -18.24 2.92
C HIS A 215 13.60 -17.91 1.55
N LEU A 216 12.71 -16.91 1.50
CA LEU A 216 12.05 -16.51 0.26
C LEU A 216 13.01 -15.76 -0.66
N GLY A 217 13.83 -14.85 -0.11
CA GLY A 217 14.87 -14.14 -0.86
C GLY A 217 14.32 -13.14 -1.87
N ILE A 218 13.17 -12.51 -1.56
CA ILE A 218 12.51 -11.53 -2.44
C ILE A 218 12.40 -10.15 -1.80
N VAL A 219 12.45 -10.01 -0.48
CA VAL A 219 12.47 -8.69 0.18
C VAL A 219 13.92 -8.19 0.25
N PRO A 220 14.25 -7.02 -0.32
CA PRO A 220 15.58 -6.44 -0.10
C PRO A 220 15.79 -6.19 1.39
N LYS A 221 16.97 -6.55 1.90
CA LYS A 221 17.28 -6.52 3.33
C LYS A 221 16.86 -5.19 3.97
N THR A 222 16.02 -5.26 4.99
CA THR A 222 15.39 -4.10 5.62
C THR A 222 15.45 -4.19 7.13
N LYS A 223 16.11 -3.23 7.79
CA LYS A 223 16.20 -3.17 9.25
C LYS A 223 15.78 -1.81 9.80
N VAL A 224 15.49 -1.75 11.10
CA VAL A 224 15.20 -0.50 11.81
C VAL A 224 16.51 0.21 12.13
N VAL A 225 16.67 1.44 11.64
CA VAL A 225 17.90 2.24 11.82
C VAL A 225 17.59 3.63 12.38
N TRP A 226 18.64 4.27 12.90
CA TRP A 226 18.62 5.66 13.32
C TRP A 226 19.51 6.51 12.43
N LEU A 227 18.95 7.43 11.66
CA LEU A 227 19.72 8.33 10.81
C LEU A 227 19.49 9.80 11.17
N VAL A 228 20.49 10.62 10.88
CA VAL A 228 20.43 12.08 10.99
C VAL A 228 20.71 12.66 9.61
N SER A 229 19.91 13.62 9.15
CA SER A 229 20.21 14.35 7.93
C SER A 229 19.50 15.69 7.93
N GLU A 230 20.14 16.77 7.48
CA GLU A 230 19.50 18.08 7.39
C GLU A 230 18.28 18.11 6.43
N THR A 231 18.25 17.16 5.48
CA THR A 231 17.19 17.01 4.47
C THR A 231 15.90 16.38 5.01
N PHE A 232 15.94 15.71 6.16
CA PHE A 232 14.73 15.18 6.79
C PHE A 232 13.83 16.30 7.34
N ASN A 233 12.55 16.02 7.54
CA ASN A 233 11.60 17.03 7.99
C ASN A 233 11.62 17.19 9.52
N TYR A 234 12.35 18.19 10.04
CA TYR A 234 12.37 18.51 11.47
C TYR A 234 11.52 19.72 11.82
N ASN A 235 11.03 19.75 13.06
CA ASN A 235 10.36 20.92 13.63
C ASN A 235 11.29 22.13 13.71
N ALA A 236 10.69 23.34 13.64
CA ALA A 236 11.44 24.60 13.75
C ALA A 236 12.26 24.68 15.04
N ILE A 237 11.72 24.16 16.15
CA ILE A 237 12.40 24.10 17.45
C ILE A 237 13.67 23.24 17.37
N ASP A 238 13.60 22.06 16.75
CA ASP A 238 14.76 21.16 16.64
C ASP A 238 15.85 21.76 15.75
N ARG A 239 15.45 22.43 14.65
CA ARG A 239 16.40 23.17 13.79
C ARG A 239 17.05 24.33 14.54
N ALA A 240 16.29 25.09 15.32
CA ALA A 240 16.82 26.20 16.12
C ALA A 240 17.77 25.70 17.21
N LYS A 241 17.41 24.64 17.93
CA LYS A 241 18.28 24.00 18.94
C LYS A 241 19.58 23.48 18.35
N ALA A 242 19.52 22.82 17.18
CA ALA A 242 20.72 22.31 16.51
C ALA A 242 21.67 23.46 16.12
N LYS A 243 21.15 24.55 15.54
CA LYS A 243 21.92 25.76 15.22
C LYS A 243 22.53 26.41 16.46
N GLY A 244 21.73 26.59 17.52
CA GLY A 244 22.19 27.19 18.77
C GLY A 244 23.30 26.39 19.46
N LYS A 245 23.19 25.06 19.47
CA LYS A 245 24.25 24.18 19.99
C LYS A 245 25.54 24.24 19.17
N LYS A 246 25.42 24.27 17.84
CA LYS A 246 26.58 24.42 16.94
C LYS A 246 27.29 25.76 17.17
N TYR A 247 26.53 26.85 17.25
CA TYR A 247 27.05 28.18 17.57
C TYR A 247 27.72 28.23 18.95
N ALA A 248 27.10 27.64 19.97
CA ALA A 248 27.66 27.59 21.32
C ALA A 248 28.97 26.78 21.36
N LEU A 249 29.12 25.73 20.56
CA LEU A 249 30.38 25.00 20.42
C LEU A 249 31.47 25.83 19.75
N GLU A 250 31.14 26.53 18.67
CA GLU A 250 32.08 27.38 17.91
C GLU A 250 32.52 28.62 18.71
N LYS A 251 31.61 29.25 19.46
CA LYS A 251 31.86 30.52 20.17
C LYS A 251 32.25 30.36 21.63
N VAL A 252 31.74 29.34 22.32
CA VAL A 252 32.02 29.09 23.74
C VAL A 252 32.32 27.60 23.96
N PRO A 253 33.52 27.11 23.59
CA PRO A 253 33.84 25.68 23.62
C PRO A 253 33.64 25.03 25.00
N LYS A 254 33.84 25.79 26.09
CA LYS A 254 33.61 25.33 27.47
C LYS A 254 32.14 24.98 27.77
N VAL A 255 31.19 25.65 27.12
CA VAL A 255 29.75 25.36 27.21
C VAL A 255 29.36 24.32 26.16
N GLY A 256 29.91 24.42 24.95
CA GLY A 256 29.66 23.47 23.86
C GLY A 256 30.02 22.02 24.21
N ARG A 257 31.16 21.80 24.89
CA ARG A 257 31.61 20.46 25.34
C ARG A 257 30.69 19.81 26.39
N LYS A 258 29.80 20.58 27.02
CA LYS A 258 28.80 20.04 27.96
C LYS A 258 27.59 19.42 27.23
N PHE A 259 27.42 19.69 25.93
CA PHE A 259 26.34 19.06 25.17
C PHE A 259 26.74 17.65 24.79
N HIS A 260 25.98 16.66 25.28
CA HIS A 260 26.12 15.25 24.88
C HIS A 260 25.88 15.01 23.39
N ARG A 261 25.27 15.97 22.67
CA ARG A 261 24.98 15.86 21.24
C ARG A 261 24.93 17.24 20.59
N ILE A 262 25.76 17.43 19.56
CA ILE A 262 25.75 18.58 18.67
C ILE A 262 25.02 18.16 17.37
N GLY A 263 24.09 19.00 16.88
CA GLY A 263 23.32 18.72 15.67
C GLY A 263 21.88 18.24 15.89
N LEU A 264 21.25 17.77 14.81
CA LEU A 264 19.85 17.34 14.76
C LEU A 264 19.63 16.00 15.51
N PRO A 265 18.43 15.76 16.07
CA PRO A 265 18.09 14.48 16.68
C PRO A 265 17.99 13.37 15.62
N PRO A 266 18.30 12.12 15.96
CA PRO A 266 18.23 11.02 15.01
C PRO A 266 16.76 10.64 14.83
N LYS A 267 16.41 10.25 13.62
CA LYS A 267 15.10 9.69 13.31
C LYS A 267 15.21 8.19 13.20
N ILE A 268 14.32 7.49 13.91
CA ILE A 268 14.09 6.06 13.70
C ILE A 268 13.26 5.86 12.43
N GLY A 269 13.57 4.81 11.68
CA GLY A 269 12.83 4.42 10.49
C GLY A 269 13.32 3.09 9.94
N SER A 270 12.68 2.63 8.88
CA SER A 270 13.13 1.46 8.13
C SER A 270 14.17 1.89 7.11
N PHE A 271 15.23 1.11 6.99
CA PHE A 271 16.23 1.25 5.92
C PHE A 271 16.24 -0.04 5.12
N GLN A 272 15.84 0.07 3.87
CA GLN A 272 15.78 -1.01 2.90
C GLN A 272 16.93 -0.86 1.91
N LEU A 273 17.66 -1.94 1.62
CA LEU A 273 18.71 -1.91 0.60
C LEU A 273 18.13 -1.60 -0.78
N PHE A 274 18.84 -0.77 -1.55
CA PHE A 274 18.44 -0.43 -2.91
C PHE A 274 18.83 -1.57 -3.87
N VAL A 275 17.92 -1.94 -4.78
CA VAL A 275 18.14 -2.98 -5.78
C VAL A 275 18.28 -2.37 -7.18
N GLU A 276 19.34 -2.73 -7.89
CA GLU A 276 19.68 -2.20 -9.21
C GLU A 276 19.13 -3.07 -10.35
N GLY A 277 18.76 -2.44 -11.47
CA GLY A 277 18.29 -3.13 -12.68
C GLY A 277 16.82 -3.59 -12.63
N TYR A 278 16.11 -3.28 -11.54
CA TYR A 278 14.70 -3.61 -11.36
C TYR A 278 13.78 -2.55 -11.98
N LYS A 279 12.61 -2.98 -12.46
CA LYS A 279 11.50 -2.11 -12.88
C LYS A 279 10.19 -2.59 -12.27
N GLU A 280 9.18 -1.72 -12.23
CA GLU A 280 7.84 -2.06 -11.78
C GLU A 280 7.33 -3.33 -12.48
N ALA A 281 6.64 -4.19 -11.73
CA ALA A 281 6.11 -5.43 -12.29
C ALA A 281 5.10 -5.17 -13.41
N GLU A 282 4.27 -4.12 -13.28
CA GLU A 282 3.33 -3.72 -14.34
C GLU A 282 4.04 -3.48 -15.69
N TYR A 283 5.22 -2.87 -15.68
CA TYR A 283 6.01 -2.65 -16.90
C TYR A 283 6.40 -3.97 -17.57
N TRP A 284 6.85 -4.96 -16.78
CA TRP A 284 7.29 -6.25 -17.31
C TRP A 284 6.13 -7.15 -17.71
N LEU A 285 5.04 -7.17 -16.93
CA LEU A 285 3.84 -7.93 -17.24
C LEU A 285 3.27 -7.52 -18.60
N ARG A 286 3.17 -6.22 -18.88
CA ARG A 286 2.75 -5.70 -20.20
C ARG A 286 3.69 -6.13 -21.33
N LYS A 287 4.99 -6.25 -21.05
CA LYS A 287 5.95 -6.76 -22.05
C LYS A 287 5.80 -8.26 -22.28
N PHE A 288 5.54 -9.04 -21.24
CA PHE A 288 5.35 -10.48 -21.35
C PHE A 288 4.04 -10.87 -22.04
N GLU A 289 3.03 -9.98 -22.00
CA GLU A 289 1.82 -10.15 -22.81
C GLU A 289 2.10 -10.00 -24.32
N ALA A 290 2.99 -9.08 -24.70
CA ALA A 290 3.35 -8.85 -26.09
C ALA A 290 4.43 -9.83 -26.61
N ASP A 291 5.40 -10.18 -25.76
CA ASP A 291 6.52 -11.07 -26.04
C ASP A 291 6.65 -12.10 -24.91
N PRO A 292 5.96 -13.26 -25.03
CA PRO A 292 5.92 -14.27 -23.99
C PRO A 292 7.30 -14.80 -23.61
N LEU A 293 7.51 -15.00 -22.30
CA LEU A 293 8.75 -15.56 -21.79
C LEU A 293 8.99 -17.00 -22.27
N PRO A 294 10.24 -17.38 -22.57
CA PRO A 294 10.62 -18.77 -22.78
C PRO A 294 10.22 -19.64 -21.57
N GLU A 295 9.86 -20.90 -21.83
CA GLU A 295 9.26 -21.79 -20.83
C GLU A 295 10.09 -21.95 -19.55
N ASN A 296 11.41 -22.05 -19.67
CA ASN A 296 12.33 -22.13 -18.54
C ASN A 296 12.28 -20.86 -17.66
N ILE A 297 12.26 -19.67 -18.29
CA ILE A 297 12.18 -18.39 -17.58
C ILE A 297 10.79 -18.18 -16.98
N ARG A 298 9.75 -18.62 -17.69
CA ARG A 298 8.36 -18.57 -17.22
C ARG A 298 8.20 -19.38 -15.93
N LYS A 299 8.84 -20.56 -15.83
CA LYS A 299 8.87 -21.36 -14.60
C LYS A 299 9.61 -20.66 -13.47
N GLN A 300 10.78 -20.05 -13.75
CA GLN A 300 11.51 -19.25 -12.75
C GLN A 300 10.67 -18.06 -12.24
N PHE A 301 9.99 -17.35 -13.15
CA PHE A 301 9.10 -16.25 -12.80
C PHE A 301 7.93 -16.73 -11.93
N GLN A 302 7.34 -17.88 -12.26
CA GLN A 302 6.26 -18.46 -11.47
C GLN A 302 6.72 -18.84 -10.06
N SER A 303 7.91 -19.45 -9.90
CA SER A 303 8.49 -19.76 -8.57
C SER A 303 8.72 -18.48 -7.75
N GLN A 304 9.28 -17.43 -8.36
CA GLN A 304 9.44 -16.12 -7.71
C GLN A 304 8.08 -15.48 -7.33
N PHE A 305 7.08 -15.61 -8.19
CA PHE A 305 5.72 -15.10 -7.95
C PHE A 305 5.05 -15.83 -6.79
N GLU A 306 5.20 -17.15 -6.69
CA GLU A 306 4.69 -17.94 -5.57
C GLU A 306 5.29 -17.50 -4.24
N ARG A 307 6.59 -17.17 -4.21
CA ARG A 307 7.25 -16.60 -3.02
C ARG A 307 6.63 -15.26 -2.61
N LEU A 308 6.32 -14.39 -3.58
CA LEU A 308 5.61 -13.12 -3.32
C LEU A 308 4.22 -13.35 -2.72
N VAL A 309 3.48 -14.32 -3.27
CA VAL A 309 2.15 -14.71 -2.77
C VAL A 309 2.24 -15.18 -1.32
N ILE A 310 3.21 -16.04 -1.00
CA ILE A 310 3.41 -16.59 0.34
C ILE A 310 3.70 -15.47 1.35
N LEU A 311 4.65 -14.59 1.03
CA LEU A 311 5.00 -13.45 1.86
C LEU A 311 3.76 -12.59 2.15
N ASP A 312 3.11 -12.10 1.08
CA ASP A 312 1.98 -11.18 1.19
C ASP A 312 0.80 -11.80 1.94
N TYR A 313 0.56 -13.10 1.76
CA TYR A 313 -0.51 -13.80 2.44
C TYR A 313 -0.23 -13.94 3.94
N ILE A 314 0.97 -14.40 4.33
CA ILE A 314 1.36 -14.58 5.74
C ILE A 314 1.29 -13.25 6.50
N ILE A 315 1.91 -12.18 5.95
CA ILE A 315 1.91 -10.87 6.61
C ILE A 315 0.57 -10.12 6.44
N ARG A 316 -0.37 -10.69 5.66
CA ARG A 316 -1.61 -10.07 5.21
C ARG A 316 -1.38 -8.63 4.72
N ASN A 317 -0.55 -8.49 3.69
CA ASN A 317 -0.27 -7.20 3.07
C ASN A 317 -1.58 -6.60 2.54
N THR A 318 -1.83 -5.35 2.90
CA THR A 318 -3.05 -4.67 2.51
C THR A 318 -2.84 -3.80 1.26
N ASP A 319 -1.60 -3.50 0.88
CA ASP A 319 -1.28 -2.52 -0.18
C ASP A 319 -0.38 -3.05 -1.30
N ARG A 320 -0.48 -4.34 -1.63
CA ARG A 320 0.23 -4.88 -2.80
C ARG A 320 -0.52 -4.57 -4.10
N GLY A 321 -0.12 -3.48 -4.77
CA GLY A 321 -0.38 -3.20 -6.19
C GLY A 321 0.72 -3.75 -7.10
N ASN A 322 0.52 -3.70 -8.42
CA ASN A 322 1.54 -4.13 -9.41
C ASN A 322 2.68 -3.12 -9.63
N ASP A 323 2.55 -1.95 -9.02
CA ASP A 323 3.56 -0.90 -8.84
C ASP A 323 4.46 -1.15 -7.61
N ASN A 324 3.98 -1.93 -6.64
CA ASN A 324 4.66 -2.16 -5.35
C ASN A 324 5.48 -3.44 -5.29
N TRP A 325 5.77 -4.08 -6.42
CA TRP A 325 6.79 -5.11 -6.52
C TRP A 325 7.53 -4.94 -7.84
N LEU A 326 8.81 -5.28 -7.84
CA LEU A 326 9.69 -5.06 -8.96
C LEU A 326 10.11 -6.37 -9.59
N VAL A 327 10.44 -6.33 -10.86
CA VAL A 327 11.00 -7.45 -11.61
C VAL A 327 12.30 -7.00 -12.27
N ARG A 328 13.34 -7.82 -12.15
CA ARG A 328 14.58 -7.73 -12.94
C ARG A 328 14.57 -8.90 -13.91
N TYR A 329 14.71 -8.62 -15.20
CA TYR A 329 14.84 -9.63 -16.23
C TYR A 329 15.94 -9.25 -17.21
N GLU A 330 16.93 -10.13 -17.34
CA GLU A 330 18.08 -9.96 -18.23
C GLU A 330 17.95 -10.93 -19.40
N LYS A 331 17.75 -10.40 -20.61
CA LYS A 331 17.80 -11.23 -21.83
C LYS A 331 19.26 -11.56 -22.11
N LYS A 332 19.64 -12.84 -22.09
CA LYS A 332 20.91 -13.28 -22.70
C LYS A 332 20.89 -12.82 -24.16
N LYS A 333 21.80 -11.92 -24.55
CA LYS A 333 21.97 -11.58 -25.96
C LYS A 333 22.51 -12.83 -26.66
N CYS A 334 21.75 -13.38 -27.61
CA CYS A 334 22.35 -14.22 -28.64
C CYS A 334 23.12 -13.30 -29.60
N GLU A 335 24.33 -12.90 -29.25
CA GLU A 335 25.27 -12.36 -30.23
C GLU A 335 25.87 -13.58 -30.95
N LYS A 336 25.44 -13.75 -32.21
CA LYS A 336 26.22 -14.47 -33.21
C LYS A 336 27.49 -13.65 -33.40
N GLU A 337 28.61 -14.15 -32.92
CA GLU A 337 29.89 -14.09 -33.60
C GLU A 337 30.79 -15.16 -32.98
N ILE A 338 31.25 -16.05 -33.86
CA ILE A 338 32.25 -17.06 -33.55
C ILE A 338 33.52 -16.30 -33.27
N ASP A 339 34.06 -16.41 -32.06
CA ASP A 339 35.50 -16.48 -31.88
C ASP A 339 35.81 -17.37 -30.67
N HIS A 340 36.65 -18.35 -30.95
CA HIS A 340 37.24 -19.25 -29.97
C HIS A 340 38.12 -18.43 -29.02
N GLU A 341 37.84 -18.48 -27.71
CA GLU A 341 38.79 -18.95 -26.70
C GLU A 341 38.27 -18.71 -25.26
N GLU A 342 38.62 -19.67 -24.40
CA GLU A 342 38.54 -19.68 -22.95
C GLU A 342 37.15 -19.79 -22.28
N SER A 343 36.77 -21.06 -22.15
CA SER A 343 35.94 -21.64 -21.10
C SER A 343 36.17 -21.00 -19.72
N ASN A 344 35.27 -20.11 -19.31
CA ASN A 344 34.83 -20.03 -17.93
C ASN A 344 33.41 -20.59 -17.88
N TRP A 345 33.23 -21.67 -17.13
CA TRP A 345 31.95 -22.28 -16.82
C TRP A 345 31.02 -21.19 -16.25
N VAL A 346 30.16 -20.64 -17.09
CA VAL A 346 29.10 -19.72 -16.65
C VAL A 346 28.18 -20.54 -15.77
N ASP A 347 28.09 -20.17 -14.49
CA ASP A 347 27.25 -20.81 -13.49
C ASP A 347 25.81 -20.93 -14.02
N ASP A 348 25.40 -22.15 -14.39
CA ASP A 348 24.06 -22.46 -14.92
C ASP A 348 22.94 -22.20 -13.88
N ASN A 349 23.29 -21.79 -12.65
CA ASN A 349 22.37 -21.45 -11.56
C ASN A 349 21.97 -19.97 -11.47
N GLU A 350 22.46 -19.07 -12.31
CA GLU A 350 22.06 -17.66 -12.19
C GLU A 350 20.61 -17.44 -12.67
N LEU A 351 19.71 -17.12 -11.72
CA LEU A 351 18.32 -16.76 -12.01
C LEU A 351 18.26 -15.53 -12.94
N LEU A 352 17.79 -15.76 -14.16
CA LEU A 352 17.67 -14.73 -15.21
C LEU A 352 16.50 -13.77 -14.96
N ILE A 353 15.55 -14.16 -14.10
CA ILE A 353 14.44 -13.33 -13.66
C ILE A 353 14.30 -13.38 -12.13
N LYS A 354 14.18 -12.21 -11.50
CA LYS A 354 14.03 -12.06 -10.04
C LYS A 354 12.95 -11.06 -9.70
N ILE A 355 12.22 -11.33 -8.60
CA ILE A 355 11.24 -10.40 -8.03
C ILE A 355 11.85 -9.72 -6.80
N ALA A 356 11.54 -8.43 -6.61
CA ALA A 356 11.81 -7.72 -5.38
C ALA A 356 10.49 -7.16 -4.77
N ALA A 357 10.14 -7.61 -3.57
CA ALA A 357 8.97 -7.16 -2.83
C ALA A 357 9.31 -5.91 -1.99
N ILE A 358 8.92 -4.74 -2.48
CA ILE A 358 9.20 -3.44 -1.85
C ILE A 358 7.93 -2.84 -1.23
N ASP A 359 8.07 -1.77 -0.45
CA ASP A 359 6.93 -1.04 0.13
C ASP A 359 5.97 -1.93 0.97
N ASN A 360 6.53 -2.63 1.95
CA ASN A 360 5.82 -3.56 2.83
C ASN A 360 5.26 -2.87 4.09
N GLY A 361 5.19 -1.53 4.10
CA GLY A 361 4.81 -0.73 5.27
C GLY A 361 3.34 -0.80 5.70
N LEU A 362 2.48 -1.50 4.95
CA LEU A 362 1.05 -1.61 5.21
C LEU A 362 0.59 -3.08 5.33
N ALA A 363 1.31 -3.84 6.14
CA ALA A 363 1.04 -5.22 6.50
C ALA A 363 0.86 -5.40 8.03
N PHE A 364 0.76 -6.65 8.51
CA PHE A 364 0.54 -7.02 9.90
C PHE A 364 -0.71 -6.38 10.53
N PRO A 365 -1.90 -6.58 9.96
CA PRO A 365 -3.13 -6.08 10.55
C PRO A 365 -3.49 -6.80 11.86
N PHE A 366 -4.07 -6.07 12.81
CA PHE A 366 -4.54 -6.64 14.09
C PHE A 366 -5.92 -7.31 13.98
N LYS A 367 -6.61 -7.13 12.85
CA LYS A 367 -7.85 -7.82 12.47
C LYS A 367 -7.95 -7.93 10.96
N HIS A 368 -8.71 -8.89 10.43
CA HIS A 368 -9.00 -8.89 8.99
C HIS A 368 -9.76 -7.61 8.58
N PRO A 369 -9.56 -7.10 7.35
CA PRO A 369 -10.28 -5.94 6.86
C PRO A 369 -11.80 -6.16 6.86
N ASP A 370 -12.56 -5.13 7.25
CA ASP A 370 -14.02 -5.16 7.16
C ASP A 370 -14.46 -5.18 5.69
N GLU A 371 -15.52 -5.92 5.30
CA GLU A 371 -15.90 -6.17 3.89
C GLU A 371 -16.07 -4.91 3.03
N TRP A 372 -16.50 -3.79 3.61
CA TRP A 372 -16.66 -2.51 2.91
C TRP A 372 -15.32 -1.85 2.53
N ARG A 373 -14.19 -2.37 3.03
CA ARG A 373 -12.81 -2.06 2.63
C ARG A 373 -11.97 -3.35 2.59
N ALA A 374 -12.14 -4.16 1.54
CA ALA A 374 -11.56 -5.50 1.45
C ALA A 374 -10.02 -5.59 1.29
N TYR A 375 -9.33 -4.49 0.94
CA TYR A 375 -7.87 -4.46 0.64
C TYR A 375 -7.37 -5.72 -0.08
N PRO A 376 -7.77 -5.90 -1.35
CA PRO A 376 -7.46 -7.12 -2.10
C PRO A 376 -5.99 -7.16 -2.50
N PHE A 377 -5.48 -8.39 -2.70
CA PHE A 377 -4.18 -8.61 -3.31
C PHE A 377 -4.29 -8.40 -4.83
N HIS A 378 -3.63 -7.38 -5.38
CA HIS A 378 -3.82 -7.07 -6.81
C HIS A 378 -3.27 -8.16 -7.73
N TRP A 379 -2.25 -8.89 -7.29
CA TRP A 379 -1.72 -10.02 -8.04
C TRP A 379 -2.72 -11.16 -8.20
N ALA A 380 -3.80 -11.23 -7.40
CA ALA A 380 -4.81 -12.29 -7.51
C ALA A 380 -5.59 -12.25 -8.84
N TRP A 381 -5.59 -11.10 -9.53
CA TRP A 381 -6.19 -10.96 -10.87
C TRP A 381 -5.26 -11.33 -12.01
N LEU A 382 -3.98 -11.61 -11.74
CA LEU A 382 -3.01 -11.99 -12.76
C LEU A 382 -3.23 -13.44 -13.21
N PRO A 383 -2.95 -13.77 -14.49
CA PRO A 383 -3.01 -15.15 -14.97
C PRO A 383 -2.16 -16.12 -14.15
N GLN A 384 -1.01 -15.66 -13.64
CA GLN A 384 -0.08 -16.41 -12.79
C GLN A 384 -0.74 -16.89 -11.48
N ALA A 385 -1.74 -16.16 -10.96
CA ALA A 385 -2.46 -16.55 -9.75
C ALA A 385 -3.42 -17.72 -9.93
N LYS A 386 -3.71 -18.12 -11.18
CA LYS A 386 -4.53 -19.30 -11.49
C LYS A 386 -3.72 -20.59 -11.54
N VAL A 387 -2.39 -20.49 -11.59
CA VAL A 387 -1.49 -21.65 -11.62
C VAL A 387 -1.41 -22.24 -10.20
N PRO A 388 -1.62 -23.55 -10.02
CA PRO A 388 -1.42 -24.22 -8.73
C PRO A 388 0.00 -24.03 -8.18
N PHE A 389 0.15 -23.97 -6.86
CA PHE A 389 1.47 -23.90 -6.24
C PHE A 389 2.35 -25.08 -6.69
N SER A 390 3.57 -24.78 -7.11
CA SER A 390 4.56 -25.77 -7.52
C SER A 390 4.99 -26.68 -6.38
N GLU A 391 5.47 -27.89 -6.73
CA GLU A 391 6.06 -28.81 -5.75
C GLU A 391 7.33 -28.23 -5.11
N GLU A 392 8.10 -27.41 -5.83
CA GLU A 392 9.25 -26.67 -5.30
C GLU A 392 8.82 -25.80 -4.10
N THR A 393 7.79 -24.98 -4.30
CA THR A 393 7.25 -24.09 -3.26
C THR A 393 6.66 -24.88 -2.09
N LYS A 394 5.94 -25.98 -2.35
CA LYS A 394 5.41 -26.83 -1.28
C LYS A 394 6.52 -27.43 -0.43
N ASN A 395 7.55 -27.98 -1.06
CA ASN A 395 8.69 -28.60 -0.37
C ASN A 395 9.51 -27.59 0.43
N LEU A 396 9.60 -26.34 -0.03
CA LEU A 396 10.28 -25.27 0.69
C LEU A 396 9.47 -24.82 1.92
N ILE A 397 8.16 -24.65 1.79
CA ILE A 397 7.35 -23.90 2.78
C ILE A 397 6.61 -24.79 3.77
N LEU A 398 6.04 -25.93 3.32
CA LEU A 398 5.24 -26.79 4.19
C LEU A 398 5.98 -27.28 5.44
N PRO A 399 7.27 -27.68 5.38
CA PRO A 399 8.01 -28.10 6.57
C PRO A 399 8.12 -26.99 7.62
N CYS A 400 8.29 -25.74 7.17
CA CYS A 400 8.38 -24.58 8.07
C CYS A 400 7.03 -24.26 8.71
N ILE A 401 5.99 -24.02 7.90
CA ILE A 401 4.74 -23.46 8.42
C ILE A 401 3.78 -24.51 9.03
N SER A 402 4.04 -25.80 8.81
CA SER A 402 3.33 -26.88 9.50
C SER A 402 3.88 -27.14 10.91
N ASP A 403 5.12 -26.74 11.19
CA ASP A 403 5.73 -26.87 12.51
C ASP A 403 5.32 -25.70 13.41
N MET A 404 4.68 -26.02 14.53
CA MET A 404 4.24 -25.02 15.50
C MET A 404 5.41 -24.38 16.26
N ASN A 405 6.56 -25.06 16.38
CA ASN A 405 7.74 -24.46 16.98
C ASN A 405 8.28 -23.34 16.08
N PHE A 406 8.44 -23.61 14.77
CA PHE A 406 8.81 -22.58 13.80
C PHE A 406 7.88 -21.37 13.82
N VAL A 407 6.55 -21.59 13.83
CA VAL A 407 5.57 -20.49 13.89
C VAL A 407 5.69 -19.71 15.19
N GLN A 408 5.98 -20.39 16.31
CA GLN A 408 6.17 -19.76 17.60
C GLN A 408 7.45 -18.92 17.63
N ASP A 409 8.57 -19.47 17.16
CA ASP A 409 9.85 -18.76 17.04
C ASP A 409 9.70 -17.51 16.15
N LEU A 410 8.98 -17.61 15.04
CA LEU A 410 8.69 -16.46 14.18
C LEU A 410 7.88 -15.38 14.91
N CYS A 411 6.89 -15.78 15.72
CA CYS A 411 6.13 -14.82 16.54
C CYS A 411 7.01 -14.15 17.61
N GLU A 412 7.97 -14.88 18.19
CA GLU A 412 8.92 -14.37 19.16
C GLU A 412 9.90 -13.37 18.53
N ASP A 413 10.45 -13.69 17.36
CA ASP A 413 11.30 -12.78 16.59
C ASP A 413 10.57 -11.48 16.23
N LEU A 414 9.30 -11.58 15.78
CA LEU A 414 8.46 -10.41 15.52
C LEU A 414 8.12 -9.63 16.80
N HIS A 415 7.95 -10.30 17.93
CA HIS A 415 7.74 -9.64 19.23
C HIS A 415 8.98 -8.82 19.62
N GLU A 416 10.17 -9.39 19.48
CA GLU A 416 11.45 -8.70 19.75
C GLU A 416 11.65 -7.47 18.85
N LEU A 417 11.22 -7.54 17.60
CA LEU A 417 11.21 -6.40 16.69
C LEU A 417 10.16 -5.35 17.09
N PHE A 418 8.91 -5.73 17.31
CA PHE A 418 7.80 -4.80 17.50
C PHE A 418 7.84 -4.10 18.87
N LYS A 419 8.39 -4.77 19.90
CA LYS A 419 8.58 -4.17 21.24
C LYS A 419 9.56 -3.00 21.26
N THR A 420 10.36 -2.82 20.20
CA THR A 420 11.26 -1.66 20.09
C THR A 420 10.50 -0.34 19.96
N ASP A 421 9.23 -0.39 19.57
CA ASP A 421 8.38 0.79 19.50
C ASP A 421 7.89 1.23 20.88
N LYS A 422 7.98 2.54 21.15
CA LYS A 422 7.52 3.12 22.42
C LYS A 422 6.02 2.98 22.66
N SER A 423 5.21 2.86 21.60
CA SER A 423 3.76 2.65 21.70
C SER A 423 3.37 1.19 21.51
N PHE A 424 4.29 0.26 21.73
CA PHE A 424 3.99 -1.16 21.68
C PHE A 424 2.93 -1.54 22.73
N ASP A 425 1.90 -2.24 22.29
CA ASP A 425 0.86 -2.81 23.14
C ASP A 425 0.79 -4.33 22.90
N LYS A 426 0.97 -5.10 23.97
CA LYS A 426 1.05 -6.56 23.88
C LYS A 426 -0.27 -7.19 23.42
N ALA A 427 -1.40 -6.66 23.86
CA ALA A 427 -2.71 -7.21 23.48
C ALA A 427 -2.97 -7.04 21.97
N THR A 428 -2.64 -5.87 21.43
CA THR A 428 -2.75 -5.61 20.00
C THR A 428 -1.75 -6.45 19.19
N PHE A 429 -0.53 -6.64 19.69
CA PHE A 429 0.44 -7.55 19.08
C PHE A 429 -0.07 -8.99 19.01
N GLU A 430 -0.65 -9.53 20.08
CA GLU A 430 -1.27 -10.87 20.06
C GLU A 430 -2.42 -10.96 19.06
N SER A 431 -3.16 -9.87 18.86
CA SER A 431 -4.21 -9.77 17.82
C SER A 431 -3.61 -9.83 16.41
N GLN A 432 -2.48 -9.15 16.16
CA GLN A 432 -1.74 -9.26 14.88
C GLN A 432 -1.26 -10.70 14.64
N MET A 433 -0.69 -11.34 15.67
CA MET A 433 -0.23 -12.73 15.56
C MET A 433 -1.39 -13.72 15.39
N SER A 434 -2.56 -13.42 15.96
CA SER A 434 -3.78 -14.23 15.75
C SER A 434 -4.22 -14.24 14.28
N VAL A 435 -4.16 -13.08 13.62
CA VAL A 435 -4.40 -12.96 12.18
C VAL A 435 -3.34 -13.73 11.38
N MET A 436 -2.06 -13.52 11.68
CA MET A 436 -0.94 -14.19 10.98
C MET A 436 -1.04 -15.71 11.09
N ARG A 437 -1.32 -16.27 12.28
CA ARG A 437 -1.54 -17.70 12.48
C ARG A 437 -2.74 -18.22 11.68
N GLY A 438 -3.80 -17.43 11.57
CA GLY A 438 -4.94 -17.75 10.70
C GLY A 438 -4.60 -17.79 9.21
N GLN A 439 -3.75 -16.86 8.74
CA GLN A 439 -3.20 -16.90 7.37
C GLN A 439 -2.33 -18.14 7.17
N ILE A 440 -1.44 -18.45 8.11
CA ILE A 440 -0.60 -19.65 8.05
C ILE A 440 -1.45 -20.92 7.97
N LEU A 441 -2.52 -21.02 8.78
CA LEU A 441 -3.43 -22.16 8.74
C LEU A 441 -4.06 -22.37 7.35
N ASN A 442 -4.58 -21.31 6.75
CA ASN A 442 -5.17 -21.38 5.42
C ASN A 442 -4.12 -21.72 4.35
N LEU A 443 -2.93 -21.12 4.43
CA LEU A 443 -1.83 -21.38 3.50
C LEU A 443 -1.38 -22.84 3.57
N THR A 444 -1.21 -23.39 4.78
CA THR A 444 -0.85 -24.80 4.99
C THR A 444 -1.87 -25.73 4.32
N GLN A 445 -3.17 -25.47 4.50
CA GLN A 445 -4.21 -26.28 3.87
C GLN A 445 -4.19 -26.12 2.34
N ALA A 446 -4.03 -24.90 1.82
CA ALA A 446 -3.99 -24.66 0.39
C ALA A 446 -2.80 -25.35 -0.31
N LEU A 447 -1.63 -25.34 0.33
CA LEU A 447 -0.44 -26.04 -0.18
C LEU A 447 -0.63 -27.56 -0.20
N ARG A 448 -1.22 -28.13 0.86
CA ARG A 448 -1.56 -29.58 0.92
C ARG A 448 -2.57 -29.99 -0.15
N ASP A 449 -3.59 -29.16 -0.38
CA ASP A 449 -4.63 -29.41 -1.38
C ASP A 449 -4.17 -29.13 -2.82
N GLY A 450 -2.95 -28.61 -3.03
CA GLY A 450 -2.47 -28.21 -4.35
C GLY A 450 -3.29 -27.08 -4.98
N LYS A 451 -3.78 -26.14 -4.17
CA LYS A 451 -4.53 -24.97 -4.65
C LYS A 451 -3.63 -23.97 -5.36
N SER A 452 -4.24 -23.08 -6.13
CA SER A 452 -3.62 -21.90 -6.73
C SER A 452 -3.72 -20.67 -5.80
N PRO A 453 -2.90 -19.63 -6.01
CA PRO A 453 -3.01 -18.37 -5.27
C PRO A 453 -4.42 -17.75 -5.28
N VAL A 454 -5.15 -17.83 -6.40
CA VAL A 454 -6.51 -17.29 -6.49
C VAL A 454 -7.50 -18.09 -5.62
N GLN A 455 -7.32 -19.40 -5.50
CA GLN A 455 -8.13 -20.25 -4.63
C GLN A 455 -7.79 -20.03 -3.15
N LEU A 456 -6.52 -19.76 -2.84
CA LEU A 456 -6.07 -19.41 -1.48
C LEU A 456 -6.75 -18.14 -0.95
N VAL A 457 -6.81 -17.08 -1.77
CA VAL A 457 -7.44 -15.81 -1.35
C VAL A 457 -8.97 -15.89 -1.25
N GLN A 458 -9.59 -16.92 -1.84
CA GLN A 458 -11.02 -17.20 -1.73
C GLN A 458 -11.37 -17.97 -0.44
N MET A 459 -10.38 -18.50 0.29
CA MET A 459 -10.61 -19.19 1.55
C MET A 459 -11.15 -18.22 2.61
N PRO A 460 -12.08 -18.68 3.48
CA PRO A 460 -12.62 -17.84 4.53
C PRO A 460 -11.52 -17.38 5.50
N CYS A 461 -11.65 -16.14 5.99
CA CYS A 461 -10.70 -15.60 6.94
C CYS A 461 -10.82 -16.31 8.30
N VAL A 462 -9.69 -16.73 8.84
CA VAL A 462 -9.58 -17.40 10.14
C VAL A 462 -8.72 -16.57 11.08
N ASN A 463 -9.06 -16.56 12.36
CA ASN A 463 -8.19 -16.08 13.43
C ASN A 463 -7.84 -17.27 14.33
N VAL A 464 -6.60 -17.31 14.81
CA VAL A 464 -6.11 -18.37 15.71
C VAL A 464 -5.55 -17.74 16.97
N GLU A 465 -6.38 -17.74 18.01
CA GLU A 465 -6.08 -17.13 19.30
C GLU A 465 -5.40 -18.12 20.24
N ARG A 466 -4.48 -17.64 21.07
CA ARG A 466 -3.91 -18.41 22.17
C ARG A 466 -4.83 -18.29 23.38
N SER A 467 -5.30 -19.43 23.90
CA SER A 467 -6.01 -19.45 25.17
C SER A 467 -5.02 -19.24 26.32
N PRO A 468 -5.26 -18.30 27.25
CA PRO A 468 -4.44 -18.21 28.46
C PRO A 468 -4.67 -19.48 29.29
N GLY A 469 -3.61 -20.27 29.48
CA GLY A 469 -3.67 -21.48 30.29
C GLY A 469 -4.10 -21.16 31.72
N ARG A 470 -5.24 -21.70 32.17
CA ARG A 470 -5.59 -21.75 33.59
C ARG A 470 -4.73 -22.82 34.25
N GLY A 471 -3.62 -22.43 34.86
CA GLY A 471 -2.77 -23.33 35.64
C GLY A 471 -2.08 -22.62 36.80
N GLN A 472 -2.72 -22.58 37.96
CA GLN A 472 -2.01 -22.44 39.24
C GLN A 472 -1.29 -23.77 39.51
N GLY A 473 0.00 -23.87 39.19
CA GLY A 473 0.78 -25.07 39.48
C GLY A 473 2.23 -24.95 39.00
N ARG A 474 3.18 -25.35 39.86
CA ARG A 474 4.64 -25.14 39.75
C ARG A 474 5.37 -25.96 38.67
N ILE A 475 4.71 -26.45 37.62
CA ILE A 475 5.36 -27.20 36.53
C ILE A 475 4.75 -26.73 35.20
N VAL A 476 5.52 -25.95 34.44
CA VAL A 476 5.12 -25.45 33.11
C VAL A 476 5.43 -26.51 32.06
N HIS A 477 4.48 -27.42 31.82
CA HIS A 477 4.37 -28.05 30.51
C HIS A 477 3.62 -27.07 29.59
N LEU A 478 4.27 -26.63 28.52
CA LEU A 478 3.80 -25.59 27.61
C LEU A 478 2.72 -26.13 26.65
N THR A 479 1.59 -26.62 27.16
CA THR A 479 0.43 -26.96 26.32
C THR A 479 -0.40 -25.69 26.07
N SER A 480 0.06 -24.84 25.15
CA SER A 480 -0.75 -23.69 24.71
C SER A 480 -1.94 -24.19 23.89
N THR A 481 -3.15 -24.09 24.42
CA THR A 481 -4.39 -24.39 23.69
C THR A 481 -4.69 -23.26 22.71
N PHE A 482 -4.96 -23.57 21.44
CA PHE A 482 -5.35 -22.58 20.42
C PHE A 482 -6.85 -22.66 20.12
N THR A 483 -7.50 -21.51 20.00
CA THR A 483 -8.91 -21.40 19.61
C THR A 483 -9.00 -20.86 18.19
N GLN A 484 -9.67 -21.59 17.31
CA GLN A 484 -9.91 -21.17 15.92
C GLN A 484 -11.27 -20.49 15.81
N THR A 485 -11.30 -19.29 15.23
CA THR A 485 -12.55 -18.58 14.92
C THR A 485 -12.65 -18.31 13.42
N PHE A 486 -13.73 -18.78 12.82
CA PHE A 486 -14.01 -18.62 11.39
C PHE A 486 -14.93 -17.41 11.16
N HIS A 487 -14.51 -16.47 10.31
CA HIS A 487 -15.40 -15.41 9.83
C HIS A 487 -16.18 -15.92 8.62
N CYS A 488 -17.25 -16.68 8.87
CA CYS A 488 -18.16 -17.15 7.83
C CYS A 488 -19.25 -16.12 7.54
N ARG A 489 -18.98 -15.15 6.65
CA ARG A 489 -20.03 -14.43 5.91
C ARG A 489 -19.65 -14.40 4.43
N LYS A 490 -20.60 -14.75 3.56
CA LYS A 490 -20.37 -14.96 2.13
C LYS A 490 -19.79 -13.67 1.52
N PRO A 491 -18.68 -13.74 0.76
CA PRO A 491 -18.16 -12.57 0.06
C PRO A 491 -19.24 -12.04 -0.90
N PHE A 492 -19.49 -10.73 -0.87
CA PHE A 492 -20.54 -10.07 -1.68
C PHE A 492 -20.28 -10.15 -3.20
N PHE A 493 -19.12 -10.69 -3.62
CA PHE A 493 -18.73 -10.91 -5.00
C PHE A 493 -18.83 -12.40 -5.39
N THR A 494 -20.05 -12.96 -5.36
CA THR A 494 -20.37 -14.22 -6.06
C THR A 494 -21.52 -14.09 -7.05
N SER A 495 -21.83 -12.89 -7.51
CA SER A 495 -22.57 -12.70 -8.76
C SER A 495 -21.78 -11.77 -9.66
N TRP A 496 -21.21 -12.32 -10.73
CA TRP A 496 -21.24 -11.85 -12.13
C TRP A 496 -20.29 -12.71 -12.94
#